data_AF-A0AAJ6UX46-F1
#
_entry.id   AF-A0AAJ6UX46-F1
#
_cell.length_a   1.000
_cell.length_b   1.000
_cell.length_c   1.000
_cell.angle_alpha   90.00
_cell.angle_beta   90.00
_cell.angle_gamma   90.00
#
_symmetry.space_group_name_H-M   'P 1'
#
loop_
_entity.id
_entity.type
_entity.pdbx_description
1 polymer ?
#
loop_
_entity_poly.entity_id
_entity_poly.type
_entity_poly.pdbx_seq_one_letter_code
_entity_poly.pdbx_strand_id
1 'polypeptide(L)'
;MQHARLNLPIPGANLNSARKFSGGRGGVNFAVAGSTALPAEVLSSKNIMNIVTNESLSTQLEWMFSYFNTTCSKDCAKEINSSLFMVGEIGGNDYNYAFMFSKTTEETKALVPGVVKAIKDAVEKVIGYGARRVVVPGNFPIGCFPVYLSQFEPNDADAYDEFHCLKELNSFASYHNELLKQTVDELKKNYPDVIIVYGDYYKAFMSIYQNAQSLGFDTKTIQKACCGTGGDHNFSLWRMCGALGVPVCPNPDQHISWDGIHLTQKAYQHMAEWLINDIFPKLQCSA
;
A
#
# COMPACT_ATOMS: atom_id res chain seq x y z
N MET A 1 17.13 -8.98 -0.28
CA MET A 1 17.92 -8.71 0.95
C MET A 1 17.11 -8.09 2.10
N GLN A 2 15.81 -7.73 1.95
CA GLN A 2 15.00 -7.13 3.03
C GLN A 2 14.61 -8.12 4.16
N HIS A 3 14.43 -9.40 3.85
CA HIS A 3 14.10 -10.48 4.80
C HIS A 3 15.15 -10.69 5.90
N ALA A 4 16.40 -10.27 5.66
CA ALA A 4 17.51 -10.49 6.59
C ALA A 4 17.43 -9.62 7.85
N ARG A 5 16.73 -8.47 7.83
CA ARG A 5 16.67 -7.56 9.00
C ARG A 5 15.60 -7.92 10.01
N LEU A 6 14.46 -8.48 9.57
CA LEU A 6 13.41 -9.00 10.45
C LEU A 6 13.52 -10.50 10.69
N ASN A 7 14.43 -11.18 9.97
CA ASN A 7 14.55 -12.65 9.95
C ASN A 7 13.22 -13.36 9.63
N LEU A 8 12.38 -12.74 8.80
CA LEU A 8 11.07 -13.26 8.41
C LEU A 8 11.14 -13.92 7.03
N PRO A 9 10.57 -15.13 6.88
CA PRO A 9 10.46 -15.82 5.59
C PRO A 9 9.58 -15.03 4.60
N ILE A 10 9.81 -15.20 3.30
CA ILE A 10 8.92 -14.65 2.26
C ILE A 10 7.53 -15.27 2.44
N PRO A 11 6.46 -14.47 2.62
CA PRO A 11 5.13 -15.02 2.77
C PRO A 11 4.62 -15.58 1.45
N GLY A 12 4.02 -16.76 1.48
CA GLY A 12 3.33 -17.34 0.32
C GLY A 12 2.02 -16.62 0.05
N ALA A 13 1.70 -16.33 -1.21
CA ALA A 13 0.40 -15.79 -1.60
C ALA A 13 -0.71 -16.82 -1.34
N ASN A 14 -1.78 -16.41 -0.67
CA ASN A 14 -2.93 -17.25 -0.39
C ASN A 14 -4.23 -16.57 -0.83
N LEU A 15 -4.77 -17.06 -1.95
CA LEU A 15 -6.00 -16.58 -2.58
C LEU A 15 -7.19 -17.53 -2.35
N ASN A 16 -7.02 -18.61 -1.58
CA ASN A 16 -8.02 -19.68 -1.49
C ASN A 16 -8.31 -20.10 -0.05
N SER A 17 -9.59 -20.19 0.29
CA SER A 17 -10.09 -20.80 1.53
C SER A 17 -9.80 -22.30 1.66
N ALA A 18 -9.39 -22.98 0.57
CA ALA A 18 -9.31 -24.44 0.48
C ALA A 18 -7.90 -25.04 0.35
N ARG A 19 -6.81 -24.25 0.30
CA ARG A 19 -5.45 -24.82 0.23
C ARG A 19 -4.93 -25.16 1.63
N LYS A 20 -4.70 -26.45 1.87
CA LYS A 20 -3.98 -26.95 3.06
C LYS A 20 -2.49 -26.58 2.98
N PHE A 21 -1.93 -26.26 4.14
CA PHE A 21 -0.52 -25.92 4.34
C PHE A 21 0.41 -26.98 3.74
N SER A 22 1.27 -26.57 2.82
CA SER A 22 2.56 -27.23 2.66
C SER A 22 3.49 -26.69 3.75
N GLY A 23 3.65 -27.47 4.83
CA GLY A 23 4.57 -27.25 5.95
C GLY A 23 5.77 -26.35 5.65
N GLY A 24 5.73 -25.10 6.11
CA GLY A 24 6.90 -24.23 6.08
C GLY A 24 6.74 -23.10 7.08
N ARG A 25 7.74 -22.93 7.97
CA ARG A 25 7.91 -21.78 8.87
C ARG A 25 7.96 -20.50 8.02
N GLY A 26 6.80 -19.97 7.63
CA GLY A 26 6.57 -19.07 6.52
C GLY A 26 5.42 -18.12 6.84
N GLY A 27 5.53 -16.83 6.45
CA GLY A 27 4.39 -15.92 6.54
C GLY A 27 3.31 -16.27 5.50
N VAL A 28 2.14 -15.63 5.61
CA VAL A 28 1.05 -15.77 4.65
C VAL A 28 0.65 -14.38 4.15
N ASN A 29 0.45 -14.25 2.84
CA ASN A 29 0.04 -13.00 2.21
C ASN A 29 -1.37 -13.14 1.61
N PHE A 30 -2.32 -12.40 2.16
CA PHE A 30 -3.72 -12.36 1.70
C PHE A 30 -4.01 -11.17 0.78
N ALA A 31 -3.02 -10.34 0.46
CA ALA A 31 -3.20 -9.16 -0.38
C ALA A 31 -3.63 -9.56 -1.80
N VAL A 32 -4.60 -8.82 -2.34
CA VAL A 32 -5.09 -8.98 -3.71
C VAL A 32 -4.81 -7.69 -4.48
N ALA A 33 -4.19 -7.82 -5.66
CA ALA A 33 -3.96 -6.67 -6.54
C ALA A 33 -5.29 -6.00 -6.90
N GLY A 34 -5.33 -4.66 -6.80
CA GLY A 34 -6.55 -3.88 -7.07
C GLY A 34 -7.61 -3.94 -5.98
N SER A 35 -7.36 -4.61 -4.85
CA SER A 35 -8.31 -4.64 -3.74
C SER A 35 -8.51 -3.29 -3.07
N THR A 36 -9.73 -3.07 -2.61
CA THR A 36 -10.20 -1.84 -1.96
C THR A 36 -10.47 -2.08 -0.48
N ALA A 37 -10.40 -1.03 0.33
CA ALA A 37 -10.83 -1.08 1.72
C ALA A 37 -12.36 -1.25 1.80
N LEU A 38 -13.09 -0.51 0.96
CA LEU A 38 -14.55 -0.60 0.86
C LEU A 38 -14.97 -1.77 -0.05
N PRO A 39 -16.09 -2.45 0.23
CA PRO A 39 -16.68 -3.42 -0.68
C PRO A 39 -17.03 -2.82 -2.06
N ALA A 40 -16.97 -3.64 -3.10
CA ALA A 40 -17.25 -3.22 -4.47
C ALA A 40 -18.66 -2.61 -4.63
N GLU A 41 -19.65 -3.12 -3.89
CA GLU A 41 -21.03 -2.64 -3.90
C GLU A 41 -21.14 -1.21 -3.34
N VAL A 42 -20.34 -0.90 -2.31
CA VAL A 42 -20.30 0.45 -1.72
C VAL A 42 -19.70 1.44 -2.71
N LEU A 43 -18.63 1.06 -3.41
CA LEU A 43 -18.04 1.90 -4.47
C LEU A 43 -18.99 2.06 -5.66
N SER A 44 -19.64 0.99 -6.09
CA SER A 44 -20.61 1.03 -7.20
C SER A 44 -21.77 1.97 -6.90
N SER A 45 -22.26 2.02 -5.66
CA SER A 45 -23.31 2.98 -5.24
C SER A 45 -22.89 4.45 -5.36
N LYS A 46 -21.58 4.72 -5.50
CA LYS A 46 -20.98 6.04 -5.68
C LYS A 46 -20.51 6.30 -7.12
N ASN A 47 -20.90 5.42 -8.05
CA ASN A 47 -20.47 5.42 -9.45
C ASN A 47 -18.94 5.23 -9.62
N ILE A 48 -18.35 4.40 -8.76
CA ILE A 48 -16.93 4.01 -8.83
C ILE A 48 -16.89 2.50 -9.06
N MET A 49 -16.32 2.05 -10.17
CA MET A 49 -16.21 0.62 -10.47
C MET A 49 -14.81 0.11 -10.12
N ASN A 50 -14.73 -1.05 -9.47
CA ASN A 50 -13.47 -1.77 -9.36
C ASN A 50 -13.31 -2.64 -10.63
N ILE A 51 -12.34 -2.30 -11.47
CA ILE A 51 -12.13 -2.95 -12.76
C ILE A 51 -11.12 -4.12 -12.71
N VAL A 52 -10.46 -4.31 -11.57
CA VAL A 52 -9.39 -5.32 -11.42
C VAL A 52 -9.90 -6.55 -10.67
N THR A 53 -10.65 -6.35 -9.59
CA THR A 53 -11.10 -7.44 -8.73
C THR A 53 -12.35 -7.04 -7.96
N ASN A 54 -13.18 -8.00 -7.55
CA ASN A 54 -14.27 -7.73 -6.60
C ASN A 54 -13.83 -7.95 -5.14
N GLU A 55 -12.60 -8.40 -4.92
CA GLU A 55 -12.11 -8.78 -3.60
C GLU A 55 -11.64 -7.56 -2.81
N SER A 56 -12.33 -7.27 -1.72
CA SER A 56 -12.04 -6.16 -0.82
C SER A 56 -11.28 -6.63 0.43
N LEU A 57 -10.96 -5.69 1.31
CA LEU A 57 -10.38 -5.99 2.62
C LEU A 57 -11.24 -6.96 3.44
N SER A 58 -12.58 -6.90 3.34
CA SER A 58 -13.45 -7.83 4.04
C SER A 58 -13.28 -9.26 3.54
N THR A 59 -13.16 -9.46 2.21
CA THR A 59 -12.89 -10.80 1.66
C THR A 59 -11.55 -11.34 2.15
N GLN A 60 -10.51 -10.51 2.18
CA GLN A 60 -9.18 -10.92 2.65
C GLN A 60 -9.21 -11.35 4.13
N LEU A 61 -9.99 -10.66 4.97
CA LEU A 61 -10.20 -11.03 6.37
C LEU A 61 -10.98 -12.34 6.51
N GLU A 62 -11.97 -12.60 5.67
CA GLU A 62 -12.72 -13.87 5.64
C GLU A 62 -11.82 -15.05 5.25
N TRP A 63 -10.93 -14.86 4.28
CA TRP A 63 -9.92 -15.86 3.92
C TRP A 63 -8.91 -16.08 5.04
N MET A 64 -8.46 -15.01 5.70
CA MET A 64 -7.58 -15.11 6.87
C MET A 64 -8.26 -15.87 8.02
N PHE A 65 -9.53 -15.59 8.29
CA PHE A 65 -10.30 -16.32 9.31
C PHE A 65 -10.46 -17.80 8.96
N SER A 66 -10.83 -18.08 7.71
CA SER A 66 -10.94 -19.45 7.20
C SER A 66 -9.60 -20.18 7.31
N TYR A 67 -8.50 -19.50 7.00
CA TYR A 67 -7.15 -20.02 7.15
C TYR A 67 -6.85 -20.39 8.62
N PHE A 68 -7.11 -19.49 9.57
CA PHE A 68 -6.91 -19.77 10.99
C PHE A 68 -7.79 -20.92 11.52
N ASN A 69 -9.01 -21.08 11.01
CA ASN A 69 -9.87 -22.19 11.46
C ASN A 69 -9.51 -23.55 10.86
N THR A 70 -9.02 -23.58 9.61
CA THR A 70 -8.80 -24.85 8.88
C THR A 70 -7.39 -25.38 8.98
N THR A 71 -6.41 -24.48 9.15
CA THR A 71 -5.01 -24.77 8.89
C THR A 71 -4.14 -24.65 10.15
N CYS A 72 -4.64 -23.97 11.17
CA CYS A 72 -3.84 -23.65 12.33
C CYS A 72 -3.61 -24.88 13.22
N SER A 73 -2.38 -25.01 13.72
CA SER A 73 -1.94 -26.14 14.54
C SER A 73 -2.61 -26.12 15.94
N LYS A 74 -2.32 -27.12 16.79
CA LYS A 74 -2.75 -27.10 18.21
C LYS A 74 -2.27 -25.85 18.96
N ASP A 75 -1.21 -25.18 18.48
CA ASP A 75 -0.61 -23.98 19.07
C ASP A 75 -0.98 -22.68 18.34
N CYS A 76 -2.08 -22.66 17.57
CA CYS A 76 -2.50 -21.53 16.76
C CYS A 76 -2.48 -20.17 17.47
N ALA A 77 -3.01 -20.12 18.69
CA ALA A 77 -3.05 -18.91 19.48
C ALA A 77 -1.65 -18.35 19.74
N LYS A 78 -0.65 -19.22 19.95
CA LYS A 78 0.74 -18.84 20.14
C LYS A 78 1.36 -18.33 18.83
N GLU A 79 1.12 -19.01 17.72
CA GLU A 79 1.62 -18.61 16.40
C GLU A 79 1.09 -17.23 16.00
N ILE A 80 -0.23 -17.01 16.09
CA ILE A 80 -0.87 -15.71 15.81
C ILE A 80 -0.33 -14.63 16.74
N ASN A 81 -0.26 -14.90 18.06
CA ASN A 81 0.21 -13.93 19.05
C ASN A 81 1.67 -13.49 18.77
N SER A 82 2.52 -14.41 18.33
CA SER A 82 3.91 -14.13 17.99
C SER A 82 4.13 -13.49 16.61
N SER A 83 3.09 -13.46 15.76
CA SER A 83 3.19 -12.97 14.38
C SER A 83 3.10 -11.44 14.27
N LEU A 84 3.68 -10.91 13.20
CA LEU A 84 3.49 -9.52 12.77
C LEU A 84 2.38 -9.46 11.72
N PHE A 85 1.36 -8.62 11.98
CA PHE A 85 0.28 -8.36 11.04
C PHE A 85 0.54 -7.04 10.30
N MET A 86 0.42 -7.07 8.98
CA MET A 86 0.49 -5.88 8.13
C MET A 86 -0.90 -5.63 7.53
N VAL A 87 -1.50 -4.48 7.82
CA VAL A 87 -2.82 -4.09 7.30
C VAL A 87 -2.65 -2.89 6.38
N GLY A 88 -2.04 -3.11 5.20
CA GLY A 88 -1.83 -2.04 4.21
C GLY A 88 -1.08 -2.48 2.95
N GLU A 89 -0.95 -1.64 1.92
CA GLU A 89 -1.48 -0.27 1.76
C GLU A 89 -2.91 -0.31 1.17
N ILE A 90 -3.89 -0.63 2.02
CA ILE A 90 -5.28 -0.82 1.63
C ILE A 90 -6.02 0.52 1.74
N GLY A 91 -6.89 0.83 0.78
CA GLY A 91 -7.53 2.15 0.66
C GLY A 91 -7.00 2.99 -0.50
N GLY A 92 -5.75 2.77 -0.95
CA GLY A 92 -5.20 3.46 -2.12
C GLY A 92 -5.99 3.21 -3.40
N ASN A 93 -6.44 1.97 -3.62
CA ASN A 93 -7.26 1.64 -4.79
C ASN A 93 -8.65 2.27 -4.77
N ASP A 94 -9.25 2.50 -3.59
CA ASP A 94 -10.52 3.22 -3.47
C ASP A 94 -10.41 4.62 -4.10
N TYR A 95 -9.25 5.26 -3.92
CA TYR A 95 -8.95 6.58 -4.49
C TYR A 95 -8.51 6.48 -5.95
N ASN A 96 -7.65 5.52 -6.29
CA ASN A 96 -7.21 5.29 -7.68
C ASN A 96 -8.43 5.10 -8.60
N TYR A 97 -9.39 4.28 -8.21
CA TYR A 97 -10.61 4.08 -9.00
C TYR A 97 -11.48 5.33 -9.02
N ALA A 98 -11.66 6.03 -7.90
CA ALA A 98 -12.41 7.28 -7.89
C ALA A 98 -11.84 8.29 -8.91
N PHE A 99 -10.53 8.53 -8.87
CA PHE A 99 -9.86 9.43 -9.81
C PHE A 99 -9.91 8.91 -11.26
N MET A 100 -9.75 7.61 -11.48
CA MET A 100 -9.87 7.01 -12.83
C MET A 100 -11.26 7.20 -13.44
N PHE A 101 -12.31 7.21 -12.61
CA PHE A 101 -13.68 7.52 -13.02
C PHE A 101 -14.02 9.02 -12.91
N SER A 102 -13.00 9.87 -13.02
CA SER A 102 -13.11 11.34 -13.08
C SER A 102 -13.80 11.99 -11.88
N LYS A 103 -13.73 11.36 -10.70
CA LYS A 103 -14.13 12.02 -9.45
C LYS A 103 -13.18 13.16 -9.13
N THR A 104 -13.74 14.28 -8.67
CA THR A 104 -12.94 15.39 -8.14
C THR A 104 -12.23 14.99 -6.85
N THR A 105 -11.21 15.75 -6.45
CA THR A 105 -10.56 15.58 -5.14
C THR A 105 -11.56 15.71 -4.00
N GLU A 106 -12.53 16.61 -4.10
CA GLU A 106 -13.57 16.80 -3.07
C GLU A 106 -14.50 15.57 -2.96
N GLU A 107 -15.00 15.07 -4.08
CA GLU A 107 -15.80 13.83 -4.11
C GLU A 107 -15.02 12.64 -3.56
N THR A 108 -13.74 12.52 -3.94
CA THR A 108 -12.87 11.44 -3.47
C THR A 108 -12.57 11.57 -1.97
N LYS A 109 -12.44 12.81 -1.45
CA LYS A 109 -12.24 13.09 -0.02
C LYS A 109 -13.39 12.61 0.84
N ALA A 110 -14.61 12.57 0.30
CA ALA A 110 -15.78 12.02 0.98
C ALA A 110 -15.68 10.50 1.25
N LEU A 111 -14.79 9.77 0.55
CA LEU A 111 -14.53 8.34 0.79
C LEU A 111 -13.64 8.10 2.01
N VAL A 112 -12.77 9.07 2.35
CA VAL A 112 -11.69 8.90 3.34
C VAL A 112 -12.20 8.41 4.70
N PRO A 113 -13.27 8.97 5.31
CA PRO A 113 -13.76 8.46 6.58
C PRO A 113 -14.21 7.00 6.53
N GLY A 114 -14.86 6.59 5.43
CA GLY A 114 -15.30 5.21 5.22
C GLY A 114 -14.12 4.25 5.06
N VAL A 115 -13.12 4.65 4.29
CA VAL A 115 -11.87 3.87 4.09
C VAL A 115 -11.13 3.70 5.41
N VAL A 116 -10.90 4.79 6.16
CA VAL A 116 -10.19 4.71 7.46
C VAL A 116 -10.98 3.89 8.47
N LYS A 117 -12.31 3.99 8.48
CA LYS A 117 -13.15 3.12 9.31
C LYS A 117 -12.99 1.65 8.93
N ALA A 118 -13.00 1.30 7.65
CA ALA A 118 -12.80 -0.09 7.21
C ALA A 118 -11.43 -0.64 7.64
N ILE A 119 -10.38 0.18 7.59
CA ILE A 119 -9.05 -0.17 8.11
C ILE A 119 -9.10 -0.39 9.62
N LYS A 120 -9.76 0.51 10.38
CA LYS A 120 -9.96 0.36 11.82
C LYS A 120 -10.65 -0.96 12.16
N ASP A 121 -11.79 -1.23 11.53
CA ASP A 121 -12.58 -2.44 11.73
C ASP A 121 -11.72 -3.69 11.42
N ALA A 122 -10.87 -3.64 10.39
CA ALA A 122 -9.93 -4.71 10.06
C ALA A 122 -8.85 -4.94 11.14
N VAL A 123 -8.29 -3.86 11.69
CA VAL A 123 -7.32 -3.95 12.79
C VAL A 123 -7.96 -4.57 14.04
N GLU A 124 -9.16 -4.12 14.41
CA GLU A 124 -9.92 -4.70 15.51
C GLU A 124 -10.22 -6.19 15.27
N LYS A 125 -10.52 -6.57 14.03
CA LYS A 125 -10.75 -7.97 13.64
C LYS A 125 -9.52 -8.84 13.82
N VAL A 126 -8.34 -8.41 13.35
CA VAL A 126 -7.10 -9.20 13.52
C VAL A 126 -6.66 -9.26 14.98
N ILE A 127 -6.92 -8.22 15.78
CA ILE A 127 -6.73 -8.27 17.23
C ILE A 127 -7.66 -9.32 17.85
N GLY A 128 -8.92 -9.37 17.41
CA GLY A 128 -9.89 -10.40 17.79
C GLY A 128 -9.46 -11.82 17.41
N TYR A 129 -8.68 -11.99 16.34
CA TYR A 129 -8.06 -13.27 15.99
C TYR A 129 -6.86 -13.64 16.89
N GLY A 130 -6.33 -12.70 17.67
CA GLY A 130 -5.22 -12.91 18.61
C GLY A 130 -3.95 -12.15 18.27
N ALA A 131 -3.96 -11.27 17.26
CA ALA A 131 -2.80 -10.45 16.93
C ALA A 131 -2.35 -9.60 18.13
N ARG A 132 -1.03 -9.48 18.31
CA ARG A 132 -0.41 -8.61 19.32
C ARG A 132 0.56 -7.58 18.75
N ARG A 133 0.94 -7.71 17.48
CA ARG A 133 1.76 -6.74 16.75
C ARG A 133 1.11 -6.46 15.41
N VAL A 134 0.67 -5.23 15.22
CA VAL A 134 -0.01 -4.79 13.99
C VAL A 134 0.66 -3.53 13.46
N VAL A 135 1.04 -3.55 12.19
CA VAL A 135 1.51 -2.37 11.46
C VAL A 135 0.42 -1.95 10.51
N VAL A 136 0.11 -0.66 10.52
CA VAL A 136 -0.91 -0.02 9.69
C VAL A 136 -0.21 1.01 8.80
N PRO A 137 0.20 0.63 7.58
CA PRO A 137 0.73 1.56 6.59
C PRO A 137 -0.25 2.68 6.23
N GLY A 138 0.27 3.89 6.09
CA GLY A 138 -0.43 4.98 5.41
C GLY A 138 -0.34 4.91 3.89
N ASN A 139 -0.90 5.91 3.23
CA ASN A 139 -0.85 6.09 1.79
C ASN A 139 0.41 6.87 1.35
N PHE A 140 0.82 6.66 0.10
CA PHE A 140 1.93 7.33 -0.58
C PHE A 140 1.63 8.82 -0.88
N PRO A 141 2.66 9.63 -1.20
CA PRO A 141 2.46 10.93 -1.85
C PRO A 141 2.03 10.71 -3.31
N ILE A 142 0.75 10.39 -3.51
CA ILE A 142 0.22 9.96 -4.81
C ILE A 142 0.40 11.01 -5.92
N GLY A 143 0.53 12.31 -5.57
CA GLY A 143 0.80 13.38 -6.52
C GLY A 143 2.17 13.28 -7.20
N CYS A 144 3.06 12.40 -6.73
CA CYS A 144 4.35 12.14 -7.33
C CYS A 144 4.35 11.00 -8.37
N PHE A 145 3.24 10.27 -8.52
CA PHE A 145 3.20 9.07 -9.36
C PHE A 145 2.85 9.42 -10.81
N PRO A 146 3.50 8.76 -11.81
CA PRO A 146 3.23 9.01 -13.23
C PRO A 146 1.77 8.94 -13.64
N VAL A 147 0.99 8.00 -13.05
CA VAL A 147 -0.44 7.89 -13.34
C VAL A 147 -1.21 9.18 -13.07
N TYR A 148 -0.91 9.84 -11.95
CA TYR A 148 -1.57 11.08 -11.54
C TYR A 148 -1.02 12.28 -12.29
N LEU A 149 0.30 12.32 -12.46
CA LEU A 149 0.96 13.40 -13.21
C LEU A 149 0.43 13.46 -14.64
N SER A 150 0.37 12.33 -15.35
CA SER A 150 -0.18 12.25 -16.72
C SER A 150 -1.70 12.40 -16.82
N GLN A 151 -2.45 12.13 -15.75
CA GLN A 151 -3.91 12.26 -15.79
C GLN A 151 -4.36 13.72 -15.61
N PHE A 152 -3.73 14.44 -14.67
CA PHE A 152 -4.22 15.76 -14.27
C PHE A 152 -3.56 16.90 -15.04
N GLU A 153 -2.25 16.81 -15.34
CA GLU A 153 -1.45 17.78 -16.12
C GLU A 153 -1.96 19.25 -16.07
N PRO A 154 -2.11 19.86 -14.88
CA PRO A 154 -2.60 21.24 -14.79
C PRO A 154 -1.65 22.20 -15.48
N ASN A 155 -2.21 23.14 -16.24
CA ASN A 155 -1.47 24.26 -16.83
C ASN A 155 -1.25 25.39 -15.81
N ASP A 156 -0.70 25.02 -14.66
CA ASP A 156 -0.39 25.92 -13.55
C ASP A 156 0.89 25.42 -12.87
N ALA A 157 1.97 26.19 -12.98
CA ALA A 157 3.24 25.85 -12.34
C ALA A 157 3.12 25.84 -10.81
N ASP A 158 2.22 26.65 -10.25
CA ASP A 158 1.97 26.70 -8.82
C ASP A 158 1.14 25.51 -8.33
N ALA A 159 0.71 24.60 -9.20
CA ALA A 159 0.08 23.33 -8.78
C ALA A 159 1.11 22.31 -8.25
N TYR A 160 2.39 22.50 -8.56
CA TYR A 160 3.46 21.55 -8.26
C TYR A 160 4.33 22.00 -7.07
N ASP A 161 4.97 21.04 -6.40
CA ASP A 161 6.00 21.27 -5.37
C ASP A 161 7.42 21.28 -5.96
N GLU A 162 8.43 21.41 -5.11
CA GLU A 162 9.84 21.43 -5.54
C GLU A 162 10.31 20.13 -6.21
N PHE A 163 9.62 19.02 -5.98
CA PHE A 163 9.87 17.72 -6.63
C PHE A 163 8.99 17.51 -7.86
N HIS A 164 8.27 18.56 -8.30
CA HIS A 164 7.30 18.52 -9.39
C HIS A 164 6.14 17.54 -9.14
N CYS A 165 5.78 17.28 -7.88
CA CYS A 165 4.60 16.51 -7.53
C CYS A 165 3.37 17.40 -7.38
N LEU A 166 2.18 16.87 -7.65
CA LEU A 166 0.92 17.60 -7.53
C LEU A 166 0.57 17.86 -6.05
N LYS A 167 0.57 19.14 -5.64
CA LYS A 167 0.33 19.55 -4.24
C LYS A 167 -1.05 19.16 -3.74
N GLU A 168 -2.08 19.30 -4.57
CA GLU A 168 -3.46 18.97 -4.21
C GLU A 168 -3.60 17.49 -3.85
N LEU A 169 -3.03 16.60 -4.66
CA LEU A 169 -3.10 15.16 -4.43
C LEU A 169 -2.22 14.70 -3.25
N ASN A 170 -1.06 15.34 -3.05
CA ASN A 170 -0.24 15.11 -1.87
C ASN A 170 -0.91 15.60 -0.57
N SER A 171 -1.65 16.72 -0.63
CA SER A 171 -2.48 17.22 0.47
C SER A 171 -3.65 16.26 0.76
N PHE A 172 -4.29 15.72 -0.27
CA PHE A 172 -5.30 14.67 -0.14
C PHE A 172 -4.76 13.42 0.57
N ALA A 173 -3.60 12.90 0.13
CA ALA A 173 -2.97 11.75 0.78
C ALA A 173 -2.57 12.05 2.24
N SER A 174 -2.11 13.27 2.51
CA SER A 174 -1.80 13.74 3.87
C SER A 174 -3.03 13.75 4.76
N TYR A 175 -4.18 14.22 4.25
CA TYR A 175 -5.45 14.20 4.97
C TYR A 175 -5.88 12.77 5.35
N HIS A 176 -5.79 11.80 4.42
CA HIS A 176 -6.01 10.38 4.75
C HIS A 176 -5.07 9.91 5.87
N ASN A 177 -3.77 10.21 5.72
CA ASN A 177 -2.74 9.78 6.66
C ASN A 177 -2.91 10.40 8.06
N GLU A 178 -3.37 11.65 8.16
CA GLU A 178 -3.67 12.31 9.43
C GLU A 178 -4.83 11.64 10.15
N LEU A 179 -5.94 11.35 9.44
CA LEU A 179 -7.08 10.65 10.03
C LEU A 179 -6.69 9.23 10.46
N LEU A 180 -5.91 8.52 9.63
CA LEU A 180 -5.43 7.17 9.96
C LEU A 180 -4.50 7.18 11.18
N LYS A 181 -3.61 8.17 11.33
CA LYS A 181 -2.77 8.33 12.53
C LYS A 181 -3.61 8.53 13.78
N GLN A 182 -4.63 9.40 13.73
CA GLN A 182 -5.55 9.61 14.84
C GLN A 182 -6.28 8.31 15.21
N THR A 183 -6.74 7.54 14.22
CA THR A 183 -7.36 6.23 14.43
C THR A 183 -6.39 5.21 15.02
N VAL A 184 -5.13 5.18 14.59
CA VAL A 184 -4.10 4.32 15.18
C VAL A 184 -3.85 4.70 16.65
N ASP A 185 -3.83 5.98 16.98
CA ASP A 185 -3.67 6.43 18.36
C ASP A 185 -4.90 6.13 19.24
N GLU A 186 -6.10 6.13 18.66
CA GLU A 186 -7.32 5.63 19.30
C GLU A 186 -7.21 4.12 19.58
N LEU A 187 -6.83 3.33 18.57
CA LEU A 187 -6.67 1.88 18.71
C LEU A 187 -5.64 1.50 19.79
N LYS A 188 -4.51 2.22 19.88
CA LYS A 188 -3.53 2.02 20.96
C LYS A 188 -4.12 2.24 22.36
N LYS A 189 -5.03 3.21 22.52
CA LYS A 189 -5.72 3.48 23.80
C LYS A 189 -6.72 2.39 24.13
N ASN A 190 -7.44 1.89 23.12
CA ASN A 190 -8.46 0.86 23.29
C ASN A 190 -7.86 -0.54 23.51
N TYR A 191 -6.65 -0.79 23.00
CA TYR A 191 -5.96 -2.07 23.08
C TYR A 191 -4.55 -1.92 23.67
N PRO A 192 -4.41 -1.59 24.97
CA PRO A 192 -3.11 -1.30 25.60
C PRO A 192 -2.15 -2.51 25.60
N ASP A 193 -2.67 -3.73 25.49
CA ASP A 193 -1.87 -4.97 25.42
C ASP A 193 -1.45 -5.34 23.98
N VAL A 194 -1.76 -4.50 22.99
CA VAL A 194 -1.43 -4.71 21.58
C VAL A 194 -0.49 -3.60 21.10
N ILE A 195 0.61 -3.99 20.46
CA ILE A 195 1.54 -3.05 19.84
C ILE A 195 1.02 -2.72 18.45
N ILE A 196 0.53 -1.49 18.27
CA ILE A 196 0.00 -0.99 17.00
C ILE A 196 0.90 0.13 16.51
N VAL A 197 1.47 0.00 15.32
CA VAL A 197 2.45 0.93 14.75
C VAL A 197 1.95 1.48 13.43
N TYR A 198 1.96 2.80 13.27
CA TYR A 198 1.73 3.44 11.97
C TYR A 198 2.99 3.29 11.09
N GLY A 199 2.82 2.78 9.86
CA GLY A 199 3.89 2.72 8.86
C GLY A 199 3.87 3.95 7.97
N ASP A 200 4.87 4.83 8.10
CA ASP A 200 4.93 6.10 7.37
C ASP A 200 5.44 5.92 5.92
N TYR A 201 4.58 5.33 5.08
CA TYR A 201 4.85 5.10 3.66
C TYR A 201 5.10 6.41 2.91
N TYR A 202 4.43 7.48 3.32
CA TYR A 202 4.61 8.80 2.75
C TYR A 202 6.06 9.27 2.89
N LYS A 203 6.58 9.29 4.12
CA LYS A 203 7.97 9.68 4.36
C LYS A 203 8.98 8.70 3.80
N ALA A 204 8.69 7.39 3.84
CA ALA A 204 9.56 6.38 3.25
C ALA A 204 9.77 6.64 1.75
N PHE A 205 8.68 6.92 1.02
CA PHE A 205 8.76 7.29 -0.39
C PHE A 205 9.49 8.63 -0.59
N MET A 206 9.15 9.68 0.16
CA MET A 206 9.80 10.98 0.00
C MET A 206 11.29 10.93 0.31
N SER A 207 11.74 10.03 1.19
CA SER A 207 13.16 9.82 1.45
C SER A 207 13.91 9.33 0.20
N ILE A 208 13.24 8.59 -0.70
CA ILE A 208 13.82 8.17 -1.98
C ILE A 208 13.93 9.38 -2.91
N TYR A 209 12.89 10.20 -3.03
CA TYR A 209 12.91 11.39 -3.89
C TYR A 209 14.00 12.38 -3.46
N GLN A 210 14.11 12.64 -2.16
CA GLN A 210 15.12 13.53 -1.60
C GLN A 210 16.56 13.03 -1.81
N ASN A 211 16.75 11.71 -1.91
CA ASN A 211 18.07 11.08 -2.03
C ASN A 211 18.26 10.36 -3.36
N ALA A 212 17.46 10.67 -4.39
CA ALA A 212 17.37 9.85 -5.60
C ALA A 212 18.74 9.62 -6.25
N GLN A 213 19.52 10.70 -6.42
CA GLN A 213 20.85 10.63 -7.01
C GLN A 213 21.83 9.79 -6.18
N SER A 214 21.86 9.96 -4.85
CA SER A 214 22.79 9.23 -3.98
C SER A 214 22.43 7.75 -3.84
N LEU A 215 21.15 7.41 -4.01
CA LEU A 215 20.66 6.04 -4.11
C LEU A 215 20.86 5.45 -5.53
N GLY A 216 21.39 6.23 -6.48
CA GLY A 216 21.69 5.79 -7.84
C GLY A 216 20.49 5.68 -8.76
N PHE A 217 19.42 6.44 -8.51
CA PHE A 217 18.36 6.70 -9.48
C PHE A 217 18.77 7.84 -10.42
N ASP A 218 18.32 7.79 -11.67
CA ASP A 218 18.55 8.87 -12.63
C ASP A 218 17.58 10.02 -12.35
N THR A 219 18.13 11.20 -12.04
CA THR A 219 17.34 12.39 -11.73
C THR A 219 16.45 12.85 -12.88
N LYS A 220 16.74 12.44 -14.11
CA LYS A 220 15.94 12.76 -15.30
C LYS A 220 14.73 11.84 -15.49
N THR A 221 14.66 10.73 -14.75
CA THR A 221 13.60 9.71 -14.90
C THR A 221 12.84 9.43 -13.60
N ILE A 222 13.06 10.21 -12.53
CA ILE A 222 12.38 10.07 -11.22
C ILE A 222 10.86 9.93 -11.38
N GLN A 223 10.27 10.72 -12.27
CA GLN A 223 8.82 10.73 -12.53
C GLN A 223 8.44 10.01 -13.83
N LYS A 224 9.29 9.11 -14.34
CA LYS A 224 9.01 8.33 -15.55
C LYS A 224 8.92 6.85 -15.25
N ALA A 225 7.87 6.20 -15.73
CA ALA A 225 7.75 4.75 -15.65
C ALA A 225 8.85 4.07 -16.48
N CYS A 226 9.45 3.00 -15.97
CA CYS A 226 10.40 2.19 -16.72
C CYS A 226 9.71 1.36 -17.81
N CYS A 227 8.58 0.73 -17.48
CA CYS A 227 7.73 -0.03 -18.38
C CYS A 227 6.51 0.81 -18.73
N GLY A 228 6.48 1.36 -19.93
CA GLY A 228 5.41 2.28 -20.29
C GLY A 228 5.65 2.97 -21.61
N THR A 229 4.69 3.81 -21.97
CA THR A 229 4.67 4.60 -23.19
C THR A 229 3.83 5.85 -22.96
N GLY A 230 4.14 6.93 -23.68
CA GLY A 230 3.30 8.13 -23.77
C GLY A 230 3.69 9.25 -22.81
N GLY A 231 3.46 10.48 -23.26
CA GLY A 231 3.66 11.71 -22.47
C GLY A 231 5.06 11.89 -21.89
N ASP A 232 5.19 12.87 -20.99
CA ASP A 232 6.45 13.19 -20.33
C ASP A 232 6.85 12.17 -19.26
N HIS A 233 5.85 11.48 -18.69
CA HIS A 233 6.01 10.50 -17.60
C HIS A 233 6.13 9.05 -18.08
N ASN A 234 6.23 8.83 -19.40
CA ASN A 234 6.28 7.51 -20.02
C ASN A 234 5.11 6.59 -19.59
N PHE A 235 3.90 7.14 -19.49
CA PHE A 235 2.73 6.46 -18.95
C PHE A 235 1.48 6.70 -19.79
N SER A 236 0.63 5.67 -19.89
CA SER A 236 -0.65 5.73 -20.58
C SER A 236 -1.66 4.78 -19.94
N LEU A 237 -2.79 5.31 -19.46
CA LEU A 237 -3.91 4.52 -18.91
C LEU A 237 -4.47 3.48 -19.90
N TRP A 238 -4.35 3.75 -21.21
CA TRP A 238 -4.90 2.89 -22.27
C TRP A 238 -3.94 1.80 -22.73
N ARG A 239 -2.63 1.95 -22.45
CA ARG A 239 -1.57 1.04 -22.87
C ARG A 239 -0.60 0.79 -21.72
N MET A 240 -1.12 0.11 -20.70
CA MET A 240 -0.39 -0.22 -19.48
C MET A 240 0.76 -1.20 -19.73
N CYS A 241 1.72 -1.24 -18.81
CA CYS A 241 2.83 -2.21 -18.83
C CYS A 241 2.30 -3.65 -19.01
N GLY A 242 2.97 -4.42 -19.88
CA GLY A 242 2.55 -5.78 -20.25
C GLY A 242 1.60 -5.85 -21.45
N ALA A 243 1.01 -4.74 -21.89
CA ALA A 243 0.28 -4.68 -23.16
C ALA A 243 1.23 -4.82 -24.37
N LEU A 244 0.70 -5.30 -25.50
CA LEU A 244 1.49 -5.50 -26.72
C LEU A 244 2.17 -4.21 -27.17
N GLY A 245 3.49 -4.29 -27.40
CA GLY A 245 4.30 -3.18 -27.89
C GLY A 245 4.56 -2.07 -26.86
N VAL A 246 4.35 -2.32 -25.56
CA VAL A 246 4.80 -1.43 -24.48
C VAL A 246 6.22 -1.84 -24.07
N PRO A 247 7.24 -0.97 -24.27
CA PRO A 247 8.63 -1.32 -23.97
C PRO A 247 8.94 -1.27 -22.48
N VAL A 248 10.04 -1.92 -22.10
CA VAL A 248 10.68 -1.81 -20.78
C VAL A 248 12.01 -1.09 -20.95
N CYS A 249 12.31 -0.15 -20.05
CA CYS A 249 13.57 0.58 -20.03
C CYS A 249 14.77 -0.39 -19.84
N PRO A 250 15.97 -0.06 -20.36
CA PRO A 250 17.14 -0.95 -20.27
C PRO A 250 17.65 -1.14 -18.84
N ASN A 251 17.47 -0.15 -17.95
CA ASN A 251 17.99 -0.16 -16.58
C ASN A 251 16.89 0.16 -15.55
N PRO A 252 16.09 -0.82 -15.11
CA PRO A 252 15.05 -0.61 -14.10
C PRO A 252 15.56 -0.04 -12.77
N ASP A 253 16.80 -0.37 -12.37
CA ASP A 253 17.43 0.11 -11.14
C ASP A 253 17.79 1.62 -11.15
N GLN A 254 17.61 2.29 -12.28
CA GLN A 254 17.75 3.75 -12.38
C GLN A 254 16.40 4.48 -12.30
N HIS A 255 15.27 3.76 -12.29
CA HIS A 255 13.93 4.32 -12.20
C HIS A 255 13.32 4.09 -10.82
N ILE A 256 12.50 5.03 -10.35
CA ILE A 256 11.71 4.85 -9.13
C ILE A 256 10.39 4.14 -9.45
N SER A 257 9.71 4.54 -10.52
CA SER A 257 8.46 3.92 -10.96
C SER A 257 8.71 2.77 -11.96
N TRP A 258 8.07 1.63 -11.71
CA TRP A 258 8.08 0.49 -12.63
C TRP A 258 7.13 0.72 -13.79
N ASP A 259 5.83 0.90 -13.54
CA ASP A 259 4.77 0.93 -14.56
C ASP A 259 3.88 2.18 -14.50
N GLY A 260 4.26 3.16 -13.68
CA GLY A 260 3.51 4.38 -13.43
C GLY A 260 2.56 4.34 -12.23
N ILE A 261 2.30 3.14 -11.68
CA ILE A 261 1.50 2.93 -10.47
C ILE A 261 2.35 2.30 -9.37
N HIS A 262 3.23 1.37 -9.71
CA HIS A 262 4.07 0.62 -8.78
C HIS A 262 5.53 1.08 -8.85
N LEU A 263 6.29 0.79 -7.79
CA LEU A 263 7.70 1.10 -7.71
C LEU A 263 8.57 -0.01 -8.30
N THR A 264 9.79 0.33 -8.69
CA THR A 264 10.80 -0.67 -9.05
C THR A 264 11.26 -1.46 -7.82
N GLN A 265 11.87 -2.63 -8.04
CA GLN A 265 12.41 -3.45 -6.96
C GLN A 265 13.39 -2.67 -6.08
N LYS A 266 14.28 -1.87 -6.69
CA LYS A 266 15.25 -1.05 -5.96
C LYS A 266 14.58 0.04 -5.12
N ALA A 267 13.55 0.69 -5.65
CA ALA A 267 12.77 1.68 -4.88
C ALA A 267 12.05 1.02 -3.70
N TYR A 268 11.37 -0.12 -3.90
CA TYR A 268 10.79 -0.88 -2.78
C TYR A 268 11.85 -1.33 -1.76
N GLN A 269 13.08 -1.63 -2.18
CA GLN A 269 14.17 -1.94 -1.28
C GLN A 269 14.55 -0.80 -0.35
N HIS A 270 14.81 0.39 -0.89
CA HIS A 270 15.13 1.54 -0.05
C HIS A 270 13.95 1.93 0.85
N MET A 271 12.72 1.84 0.32
CA MET A 271 11.52 2.11 1.11
C MET A 271 11.37 1.13 2.28
N ALA A 272 11.54 -0.17 2.04
CA ALA A 272 11.45 -1.19 3.08
C ALA A 272 12.56 -1.05 4.12
N GLU A 273 13.79 -0.73 3.71
CA GLU A 273 14.90 -0.46 4.63
C GLU A 273 14.60 0.73 5.54
N TRP A 274 14.08 1.82 4.97
CA TRP A 274 13.66 2.99 5.74
C TRP A 274 12.55 2.63 6.74
N LEU A 275 11.50 1.95 6.28
CA LEU A 275 10.37 1.55 7.12
C LEU A 275 10.80 0.62 8.24
N ILE A 276 11.62 -0.39 7.96
CA ILE A 276 12.12 -1.32 8.98
C ILE A 276 12.87 -0.55 10.07
N ASN A 277 13.73 0.40 9.71
CA ASN A 277 14.46 1.21 10.69
C ASN A 277 13.53 2.09 11.54
N ASP A 278 12.43 2.60 10.96
CA ASP A 278 11.45 3.42 11.67
C ASP A 278 10.53 2.58 12.59
N ILE A 279 10.03 1.43 12.11
CA ILE A 279 9.02 0.65 12.82
C ILE A 279 9.62 -0.36 13.80
N PHE A 280 10.78 -0.94 13.51
CA PHE A 280 11.33 -2.05 14.31
C PHE A 280 11.54 -1.69 15.78
N PRO A 281 12.10 -0.51 16.14
CA PRO A 281 12.22 -0.10 17.55
C PRO A 281 10.87 0.04 18.26
N LYS A 282 9.79 0.31 17.51
CA LYS A 282 8.43 0.50 18.03
C LYS A 282 7.68 -0.84 18.24
N LEU A 283 8.14 -1.92 17.61
CA LEU A 283 7.51 -3.25 17.67
C LEU A 283 7.80 -4.03 18.96
N GLN A 284 8.70 -3.54 19.81
CA GLN A 284 9.10 -4.15 21.09
C GLN A 284 9.27 -5.68 20.98
N CYS A 285 9.99 -6.11 19.95
CA CYS A 285 10.35 -7.51 19.78
C CYS A 285 11.41 -7.85 20.85
N SER A 286 11.18 -8.91 21.62
CA SER A 286 12.21 -9.49 22.48
C SER A 286 13.34 -10.04 21.61
N ALA A 287 14.59 -9.80 22.02
CA ALA A 287 15.77 -10.41 21.41
C ALA A 287 15.83 -11.92 21.65
#